data_AF-A0A836S5V8-F1
#
_entry.id   AF-A0A836S5V8-F1
#
_cell.length_a   1.000
_cell.length_b   1.000
_cell.length_c   1.000
_cell.angle_alpha   90.00
_cell.angle_beta   90.00
_cell.angle_gamma   90.00
#
_symmetry.space_group_name_H-M   'P 1'
#
loop_
_entity.id
_entity.type
_entity.pdbx_description
1 polymer ?
#
loop_
_entity_poly.entity_id
_entity_poly.type
_entity_poly.pdbx_seq_one_letter_code
_entity_poly.pdbx_strand_id
1 'polypeptide(L)'
;MFFTLLFVTFALSIAVSFGVVKTFDKPIAAIFNRIIKDEISKTWEKYIKFAAYVVGISGGVRIYQLERYISAPHKDTEVLILNSERWTLEVYRTIIETLQSLAWMYLVVFVFSLVAYVIVKGFELKHSSNGKKTD
;
A
#
# COMPACT_ATOMS: atom_id res chain seq x y z
N MET A 1 -1.20 7.81 -27.99
CA MET A 1 -1.10 6.37 -27.64
C MET A 1 -0.27 6.18 -26.37
N PHE A 2 1.04 6.45 -26.37
CA PHE A 2 1.88 6.35 -25.16
C PHE A 2 1.41 7.23 -23.99
N PHE A 3 1.30 8.55 -24.21
CA PHE A 3 0.85 9.48 -23.16
C PHE A 3 -0.56 9.17 -22.65
N THR A 4 -1.42 8.64 -23.52
CA THR A 4 -2.77 8.18 -23.15
C THR A 4 -2.69 7.01 -22.18
N LEU A 5 -1.88 5.99 -22.49
CA LEU A 5 -1.69 4.84 -21.62
C LEU A 5 -1.04 5.24 -20.30
N LEU A 6 -0.01 6.10 -20.32
CA LEU A 6 0.61 6.65 -19.11
C LEU A 6 -0.40 7.38 -18.22
N PHE A 7 -1.22 8.25 -18.82
CA PHE A 7 -2.24 8.97 -18.08
C PHE A 7 -3.30 8.04 -17.48
N VAL A 8 -3.75 7.04 -18.26
CA VAL A 8 -4.73 6.05 -17.81
C VAL A 8 -4.17 5.21 -16.66
N THR A 9 -2.96 4.67 -16.78
CA THR A 9 -2.34 3.85 -15.73
C THR A 9 -2.09 4.69 -14.47
N PHE A 10 -1.65 5.93 -14.61
CA PHE A 10 -1.51 6.86 -13.50
C PHE A 10 -2.84 7.14 -12.77
N ALA A 11 -3.88 7.49 -13.52
CA ALA A 11 -5.21 7.72 -12.96
C ALA A 11 -5.79 6.47 -12.28
N LEU A 12 -5.55 5.29 -12.89
CA LEU A 12 -5.99 4.01 -12.35
C LEU A 12 -5.29 3.65 -11.04
N SER A 13 -3.97 3.84 -10.97
CA SER A 13 -3.22 3.66 -9.72
C SER A 13 -3.69 4.58 -8.60
N ILE A 14 -4.02 5.84 -8.91
CA ILE A 14 -4.63 6.76 -7.93
C ILE A 14 -5.98 6.22 -7.46
N ALA A 15 -6.86 5.85 -8.39
CA ALA A 15 -8.20 5.37 -8.07
C ALA A 15 -8.16 4.09 -7.20
N VAL A 16 -7.33 3.12 -7.58
CA VAL A 16 -7.14 1.87 -6.83
C VAL A 16 -6.54 2.16 -5.46
N SER A 17 -5.50 3.00 -5.37
CA SER A 17 -4.89 3.37 -4.09
C SER A 17 -5.88 4.05 -3.17
N PHE A 18 -6.69 4.98 -3.69
CA PHE A 18 -7.75 5.62 -2.93
C PHE A 18 -8.80 4.62 -2.41
N GLY A 19 -9.24 3.69 -3.25
CA GLY A 19 -10.19 2.64 -2.87
C GLY A 19 -9.66 1.78 -1.72
N VAL A 20 -8.40 1.34 -1.80
CA VAL A 20 -7.74 0.54 -0.76
C VAL A 20 -7.55 1.34 0.52
N VAL A 21 -6.98 2.54 0.45
CA VAL A 21 -6.75 3.40 1.63
C VAL A 21 -8.06 3.69 2.35
N LYS A 22 -9.13 3.99 1.61
CA LYS A 22 -10.46 4.23 2.19
C LYS A 22 -11.03 2.99 2.89
N THR A 23 -10.79 1.81 2.34
CA THR A 23 -11.26 0.54 2.92
C THR A 23 -10.52 0.20 4.22
N PHE A 24 -9.22 0.48 4.27
CA PHE A 24 -8.36 0.16 5.41
C PHE A 24 -8.25 1.27 6.47
N ASP A 25 -8.84 2.44 6.22
CA ASP A 25 -8.81 3.57 7.13
C ASP A 25 -9.26 3.20 8.56
N LYS A 26 -10.48 2.67 8.69
CA LYS A 26 -11.04 2.30 9.99
C LYS A 26 -10.25 1.18 10.70
N PRO A 27 -9.90 0.07 10.05
CA PRO A 27 -9.06 -0.97 10.67
C PRO A 27 -7.72 -0.44 11.20
N ILE A 28 -7.01 0.39 10.42
CA ILE A 28 -5.69 0.92 10.82
C ILE A 28 -5.84 1.84 12.03
N ALA A 29 -6.82 2.75 12.00
CA ALA A 29 -7.08 3.67 13.11
C ALA A 29 -7.43 2.91 14.40
N ALA A 30 -8.24 1.85 14.32
CA ALA A 30 -8.60 1.03 15.47
C ALA A 30 -7.39 0.33 16.10
N ILE A 31 -6.47 -0.20 15.29
CA ILE A 31 -5.24 -0.84 15.77
C ILE A 31 -4.36 0.19 16.48
N PHE A 32 -4.11 1.35 15.88
CA PHE A 32 -3.25 2.36 16.49
C PHE A 32 -3.82 2.95 17.78
N ASN A 33 -5.13 3.23 17.84
CA ASN A 33 -5.77 3.70 19.07
C ASN A 33 -5.68 2.70 20.22
N ARG A 34 -5.55 1.39 19.93
CA ARG A 34 -5.39 0.37 20.96
C ARG A 34 -3.96 0.30 21.52
N ILE A 35 -2.97 0.68 20.73
CA ILE A 35 -1.54 0.52 21.06
C ILE A 35 -0.93 1.84 21.56
N ILE A 36 -1.38 2.98 21.00
CA ILE A 36 -0.77 4.29 21.14
C ILE A 36 -1.80 5.26 21.75
N LYS A 37 -1.35 6.17 22.62
CA LYS A 37 -2.18 7.25 23.16
C LYS A 37 -2.74 8.16 22.04
N ASP A 38 -3.96 8.67 22.26
CA ASP A 38 -4.81 9.30 21.24
C ASP A 38 -4.17 10.41 20.39
N GLU A 39 -3.31 11.27 20.96
CA GLU A 39 -2.69 12.37 20.20
C GLU A 39 -1.67 11.87 19.17
N ILE A 40 -0.88 10.86 19.54
CA ILE A 40 0.16 10.30 18.68
C ILE A 40 -0.48 9.37 17.64
N SER A 41 -1.51 8.61 18.03
CA SER A 41 -2.23 7.69 17.13
C SER A 41 -2.73 8.36 15.84
N LYS A 42 -3.38 9.52 15.95
CA LYS A 42 -3.86 10.29 14.78
C LYS A 42 -2.75 10.71 13.83
N THR A 43 -1.56 10.99 14.36
CA THR A 43 -0.40 11.38 13.56
C THR A 43 0.16 10.17 12.78
N TRP A 44 0.23 9.00 13.43
CA TRP A 44 0.62 7.76 12.76
C TRP A 44 -0.36 7.32 11.69
N GLU A 45 -1.67 7.46 11.94
CA GLU A 45 -2.70 7.17 10.95
C GLU A 45 -2.52 8.02 9.68
N LYS A 46 -2.31 9.34 9.82
CA LYS A 46 -2.03 10.24 8.69
C LYS A 46 -0.77 9.84 7.94
N TYR A 47 0.30 9.47 8.66
CA TYR A 47 1.55 9.03 8.06
C TYR A 47 1.37 7.74 7.24
N ILE A 48 0.68 6.73 7.78
CA ILE A 48 0.42 5.49 7.06
C ILE A 48 -0.47 5.72 5.84
N LYS A 49 -1.46 6.60 5.91
CA LYS A 49 -2.26 6.99 4.74
C LYS A 49 -1.38 7.62 3.65
N PHE A 50 -0.53 8.58 4.02
CA PHE A 50 0.41 9.20 3.11
C PHE A 50 1.33 8.16 2.46
N ALA A 51 1.96 7.31 3.26
CA ALA A 51 2.85 6.26 2.77
C ALA A 51 2.12 5.27 1.85
N ALA A 52 0.86 4.94 2.14
CA ALA A 52 0.04 4.08 1.28
C ALA A 52 -0.21 4.71 -0.09
N TYR A 53 -0.56 5.99 -0.16
CA TYR A 53 -0.69 6.67 -1.44
C TYR A 53 0.61 6.68 -2.23
N VAL A 54 1.74 7.01 -1.59
CA VAL A 54 3.05 7.03 -2.25
C VAL A 54 3.43 5.64 -2.76
N VAL A 55 3.31 4.60 -1.93
CA VAL A 55 3.69 3.21 -2.28
C VAL A 55 2.74 2.63 -3.33
N GLY A 56 1.43 2.86 -3.21
CA GLY A 56 0.45 2.38 -4.17
C GLY A 56 0.63 3.01 -5.56
N ILE A 57 0.71 4.34 -5.63
CA ILE A 57 0.89 5.07 -6.89
C ILE A 57 2.24 4.72 -7.53
N SER A 58 3.32 4.68 -6.73
CA SER A 58 4.66 4.31 -7.25
C SER A 58 4.74 2.85 -7.70
N GLY A 59 3.96 1.97 -7.06
CA GLY A 59 3.94 0.54 -7.38
C GLY A 59 3.24 0.21 -8.70
N GLY A 60 2.16 0.93 -9.02
CA GLY A 60 1.39 0.71 -10.24
C GLY A 60 1.87 1.48 -11.48
N VAL A 61 2.58 2.60 -11.29
CA VAL A 61 3.11 3.42 -12.39
C VAL A 61 4.54 2.99 -12.70
N ARG A 62 4.71 1.94 -13.51
CA ARG A 62 6.03 1.39 -13.86
C ARG A 62 6.65 2.04 -15.09
N ILE A 63 7.33 3.17 -14.88
CA ILE A 63 8.01 3.93 -15.93
C ILE A 63 9.00 3.07 -16.74
N TYR A 64 9.72 2.15 -16.08
CA TYR A 64 10.69 1.25 -16.75
C TYR A 64 10.06 0.24 -17.73
N GLN A 65 8.78 -0.11 -17.55
CA GLN A 65 8.07 -0.93 -18.54
C GLN A 65 7.55 -0.08 -19.70
N LEU A 66 7.22 1.18 -19.42
CA LEU A 66 6.80 2.15 -20.43
C LEU A 66 7.95 2.51 -21.40
N GLU A 67 9.20 2.53 -20.93
CA GLU A 67 10.39 2.76 -21.77
C GLU A 67 10.53 1.74 -22.93
N ARG A 68 9.99 0.51 -22.77
CA ARG A 68 10.02 -0.55 -23.80
C ARG A 68 9.14 -0.26 -25.02
N TYR A 69 8.25 0.73 -24.93
CA TYR A 69 7.43 1.21 -26.05
C TYR A 69 8.06 2.42 -26.76
N ILE A 70 9.17 2.96 -26.24
CA ILE A 70 9.90 4.09 -26.81
C ILE A 70 11.25 3.63 -27.38
N SER A 71 11.89 2.62 -26.78
CA SER A 71 13.20 2.11 -27.18
C SER A 71 13.19 0.58 -27.29
N ALA A 72 13.74 0.04 -28.39
CA ALA A 72 13.98 -1.40 -28.54
C ALA A 72 15.01 -1.86 -27.50
N PRO A 73 14.70 -2.83 -26.62
CA PRO A 73 15.64 -3.27 -25.58
C PRO A 73 16.91 -3.93 -26.14
N HIS A 74 16.86 -4.50 -27.36
CA HIS A 74 17.96 -5.18 -28.04
C HIS A 74 17.91 -4.89 -29.55
N LYS A 75 19.07 -4.94 -30.22
CA LYS A 75 19.20 -4.69 -31.68
C LYS A 75 18.35 -5.61 -32.57
N ASP A 76 17.92 -6.77 -32.05
CA ASP A 76 17.12 -7.77 -32.76
C ASP A 76 15.67 -7.91 -32.23
N THR A 77 15.19 -6.95 -31.44
CA THR A 77 13.81 -6.96 -30.92
C THR A 77 13.01 -5.84 -31.55
N GLU A 78 11.97 -6.19 -32.30
CA GLU A 78 11.03 -5.23 -32.85
C GLU A 78 10.38 -4.40 -31.73
N VAL A 79 10.24 -3.09 -31.96
CA VAL A 79 9.53 -2.18 -31.05
C VAL A 79 8.11 -2.72 -30.87
N LEU A 80 7.72 -2.96 -29.61
CA LEU A 80 6.42 -3.52 -29.30
C LEU A 80 5.33 -2.54 -29.76
N ILE A 81 4.58 -2.92 -30.80
CA ILE A 81 3.46 -2.14 -31.28
C ILE A 81 2.36 -2.19 -30.22
N LEU A 82 1.94 -1.01 -29.79
CA LEU A 82 0.86 -0.84 -28.82
C LEU A 82 -0.48 -1.17 -29.51
N ASN A 83 -0.92 -2.43 -29.41
CA ASN A 83 -2.22 -2.89 -29.88
C ASN A 83 -3.26 -2.90 -28.73
N SER A 84 -4.54 -3.07 -29.05
CA SER A 84 -5.64 -3.06 -28.07
C SER A 84 -5.52 -4.15 -27.00
N GLU A 85 -4.93 -5.31 -27.35
CA GLU A 85 -4.70 -6.42 -26.43
C GLU A 85 -3.66 -6.05 -25.35
N ARG A 86 -2.54 -5.43 -25.75
CA ARG A 86 -1.50 -4.97 -24.81
C ARG A 86 -1.99 -3.85 -23.91
N TRP A 87 -2.86 -2.98 -24.40
CA TRP A 87 -3.48 -1.94 -23.57
C TRP A 87 -4.28 -2.54 -22.41
N THR A 88 -5.02 -3.63 -22.67
CA THR A 88 -5.80 -4.34 -21.65
C THR A 88 -4.90 -4.99 -20.60
N LEU A 89 -3.79 -5.60 -21.04
CA LEU A 89 -2.82 -6.21 -20.13
C LEU A 89 -2.14 -5.18 -19.23
N GLU A 90 -1.84 -3.99 -19.75
CA GLU A 90 -1.22 -2.93 -18.96
C GLU A 90 -2.17 -2.41 -17.88
N VAL A 91 -3.44 -2.18 -18.21
CA VAL A 91 -4.49 -1.81 -17.24
C VAL A 91 -4.60 -2.85 -16.13
N TYR A 92 -4.69 -4.14 -16.49
CA TYR A 92 -4.75 -5.23 -15.53
C TYR A 92 -3.51 -5.27 -14.64
N ARG A 93 -2.32 -5.16 -15.25
CA ARG A 93 -1.04 -5.16 -14.53
C ARG A 93 -0.96 -3.99 -13.56
N THR A 94 -1.30 -2.77 -13.98
CA THR A 94 -1.30 -1.59 -13.10
C THR A 94 -2.19 -1.79 -11.88
N ILE A 95 -3.39 -2.37 -12.04
CA ILE A 95 -4.28 -2.67 -10.92
C ILE A 95 -3.63 -3.65 -9.96
N ILE A 96 -3.19 -4.81 -10.46
CA ILE A 96 -2.62 -5.88 -9.63
C ILE A 96 -1.34 -5.43 -8.92
N GLU A 97 -0.48 -4.68 -9.60
CA GLU A 97 0.76 -4.19 -9.01
C GLU A 97 0.50 -3.10 -7.95
N THR A 98 -0.48 -2.21 -8.17
CA THR A 98 -0.92 -1.24 -7.16
C THR A 98 -1.44 -1.96 -5.91
N LEU A 99 -2.32 -2.96 -6.11
CA LEU A 99 -2.87 -3.78 -5.02
C LEU A 99 -1.78 -4.55 -4.28
N GLN A 100 -0.84 -5.16 -5.00
CA GLN A 100 0.26 -5.93 -4.42
C GLN A 100 1.19 -5.05 -3.57
N SER A 101 1.55 -3.87 -4.06
CA SER A 101 2.40 -2.92 -3.32
C SER A 101 1.73 -2.47 -2.01
N LEU A 102 0.44 -2.15 -2.06
CA LEU A 102 -0.33 -1.80 -0.88
C LEU A 102 -0.49 -2.98 0.08
N ALA A 103 -0.73 -4.18 -0.45
CA ALA A 103 -0.84 -5.40 0.35
C ALA A 103 0.46 -5.67 1.13
N TRP A 104 1.62 -5.57 0.48
CA TRP A 104 2.91 -5.72 1.15
C TRP A 104 3.15 -4.66 2.22
N MET A 105 2.86 -3.40 1.90
CA MET A 105 2.99 -2.31 2.87
C MET A 105 2.12 -2.54 4.11
N TYR A 106 0.84 -2.85 3.92
CA TYR A 106 -0.09 -3.08 5.02
C TYR A 106 0.21 -4.38 5.78
N LEU A 107 0.67 -5.43 5.11
CA LEU A 107 1.15 -6.64 5.76
C LEU A 107 2.27 -6.30 6.75
N VAL A 108 3.28 -5.54 6.32
CA VAL A 108 4.40 -5.13 7.17
C VAL A 108 3.91 -4.31 8.36
N VAL A 109 3.09 -3.28 8.12
CA VAL A 109 2.50 -2.45 9.19
C VAL A 109 1.70 -3.31 10.18
N PHE A 110 0.91 -4.25 9.67
CA PHE A 110 0.08 -5.13 10.47
C PHE A 110 0.92 -6.07 11.34
N VAL A 111 1.98 -6.67 10.81
CA VAL A 111 2.91 -7.53 11.56
C VAL A 111 3.54 -6.75 12.73
N PHE A 112 4.08 -5.55 12.46
CA PHE A 112 4.66 -4.71 13.52
C PHE A 112 3.62 -4.28 14.56
N SER A 113 2.42 -3.94 14.12
CA SER A 113 1.33 -3.54 15.02
C SER A 113 0.87 -4.71 15.91
N LEU A 114 0.82 -5.93 15.37
CA LEU A 114 0.45 -7.13 16.13
C LEU A 114 1.49 -7.41 17.22
N VAL A 115 2.78 -7.33 16.90
CA VAL A 115 3.86 -7.47 17.89
C VAL A 115 3.71 -6.42 19.00
N ALA A 116 3.51 -5.14 18.64
CA ALA A 116 3.31 -4.08 19.62
C ALA A 116 2.08 -4.32 20.50
N TYR A 117 0.97 -4.76 19.91
CA TYR A 117 -0.25 -5.10 20.64
C TYR A 117 -0.04 -6.23 21.65
N VAL A 118 0.64 -7.31 21.27
CA VAL A 118 0.92 -8.45 22.17
C VAL A 118 1.77 -8.00 23.35
N ILE A 119 2.76 -7.15 23.12
CA ILE A 119 3.63 -6.59 24.17
C ILE A 119 2.81 -5.75 25.16
N VAL A 120 2.01 -4.79 24.65
CA VAL A 120 1.17 -3.91 25.49
C VAL A 120 0.19 -4.73 26.32
N LYS A 121 -0.51 -5.68 25.69
CA LYS A 121 -1.48 -6.55 26.37
C LYS A 121 -0.84 -7.45 27.42
N GLY A 122 0.37 -7.94 27.16
CA GLY A 122 1.14 -8.72 28.15
C GLY A 122 1.47 -7.90 29.41
N PHE A 123 1.81 -6.62 29.26
CA PHE A 123 2.05 -5.74 30.39
C PHE A 123 0.77 -5.40 31.17
N GLU A 124 -0.36 -5.16 30.50
CA GLU A 124 -1.67 -4.92 31.13
C GLU A 124 -2.10 -6.10 32.04
N LEU A 125 -1.93 -7.34 31.55
CA LEU A 125 -2.26 -8.56 32.30
C LEU A 125 -1.34 -8.74 33.53
N LYS A 126 -0.04 -8.47 33.39
CA LYS A 126 0.92 -8.56 34.49
C LYS A 126 0.62 -7.54 35.60
N HIS A 127 0.26 -6.32 35.25
CA HIS A 127 -0.11 -5.27 36.22
C HIS A 127 -1.38 -5.63 36.99
N SER A 128 -2.40 -6.15 36.27
CA SER A 128 -3.66 -6.59 36.88
C SER A 128 -3.48 -7.79 37.84
N SER A 129 -2.54 -8.69 37.55
CA SER A 129 -2.24 -9.82 38.44
C SER A 129 -1.48 -9.40 39.71
N ASN A 130 -0.72 -8.31 39.68
CA ASN A 130 0.05 -7.84 40.83
C ASN A 130 -0.80 -7.02 41.82
N GLY A 131 -1.83 -6.31 41.34
CA GLY A 131 -2.77 -5.57 42.20
C GLY A 131 -3.72 -6.47 43.00
N LYS A 132 -3.90 -7.73 42.58
CA LYS A 132 -4.78 -8.70 43.25
C LYS A 132 -4.09 -9.51 44.37
N LYS A 133 -2.79 -9.33 44.58
CA LYS A 133 -1.98 -10.06 45.58
C LYS A 133 -1.74 -9.28 46.88
N THR A 134 -2.23 -8.04 46.96
CA THR A 134 -1.98 -7.11 48.08
C THR A 134 -3.23 -6.80 48.92
N ASP A 135 -4.36 -7.44 48.62
CA ASP A 135 -5.58 -7.44 49.45
C ASP A 135 -5.75 -8.84 50.09
#